data_AF-A0A3D0W4D5-F1
#
_entry.id   AF-A0A3D0W4D5-F1
#
_cell.length_a   1.000
_cell.length_b   1.000
_cell.length_c   1.000
_cell.angle_alpha   90.00
_cell.angle_beta   90.00
_cell.angle_gamma   90.00
#
_symmetry.space_group_name_H-M   'P 1'
#
loop_
_entity.id
_entity.type
_entity.pdbx_description
1 polymer ?
#
loop_
_entity_poly.entity_id
_entity_poly.type
_entity_poly.pdbx_seq_one_letter_code
_entity_poly.pdbx_strand_id
1 'polypeptide(L)'
;MKTNFIRKTTSNELIPQDEFVIEKEVVIDKDLFECFIKDPLNDYDFIKENLEHMFCDNLSVFHCIFVTSDSHDFGILVESEGYHYARYTAYLPKVAIK
;
A
#
# COMPACT_ATOMS: atom_id res chain seq x y z
N MET A 1 -14.35 14.82 -3.86
CA MET A 1 -13.65 13.68 -4.48
C MET A 1 -12.22 14.12 -4.79
N LYS A 2 -11.22 13.32 -4.43
CA LYS A 2 -9.80 13.60 -4.66
C LYS A 2 -9.24 12.51 -5.58
N THR A 3 -8.22 12.84 -6.36
CA THR A 3 -7.54 11.90 -7.27
C THR A 3 -6.08 12.31 -7.45
N ASN A 4 -5.25 11.40 -7.96
CA ASN A 4 -3.86 11.66 -8.29
C ASN A 4 -3.72 12.08 -9.75
N PHE A 5 -3.16 13.26 -9.99
CA PHE A 5 -2.79 13.70 -11.34
C PHE A 5 -1.34 13.30 -11.62
N ILE A 6 -1.11 12.66 -12.77
CA ILE A 6 0.23 12.26 -13.24
C ILE A 6 0.68 13.24 -14.31
N ARG A 7 1.81 13.91 -14.10
CA ARG A 7 2.34 14.92 -15.03
C ARG A 7 3.11 14.24 -16.16
N LYS A 8 2.77 14.58 -17.42
CA LYS A 8 3.43 14.03 -18.63
C LYS A 8 3.40 12.50 -18.68
N THR A 9 2.28 11.91 -18.29
CA THR A 9 2.06 10.46 -18.35
C THR A 9 2.13 9.95 -19.79
N THR A 10 2.73 8.79 -19.98
CA THR A 10 2.61 8.01 -21.22
C THR A 10 1.25 7.29 -21.27
N SER A 11 0.90 6.74 -22.43
CA SER A 11 -0.35 5.98 -22.60
C SER A 11 -0.44 4.78 -21.66
N ASN A 12 0.68 4.12 -21.36
CA ASN A 12 0.71 2.93 -20.51
C ASN A 12 0.61 3.27 -19.02
N GLU A 13 1.10 4.44 -18.60
CA GLU A 13 1.01 4.93 -17.22
C GLU A 13 -0.35 5.57 -16.91
N LEU A 14 -1.19 5.79 -17.92
CA LEU A 14 -2.51 6.41 -17.76
C LEU A 14 -3.48 5.51 -16.95
N ILE A 15 -3.28 4.20 -17.02
CA ILE A 15 -4.12 3.19 -16.36
C ILE A 15 -3.19 2.30 -15.52
N PRO A 16 -3.47 2.09 -14.22
CA PRO A 16 -2.69 1.15 -13.40
C PRO A 16 -2.59 -0.23 -14.08
N GLN A 17 -1.37 -0.72 -14.24
CA GLN A 17 -1.08 -2.04 -14.84
C GLN A 17 -0.54 -3.04 -13.82
N ASP A 18 -0.10 -2.58 -12.64
CA ASP A 18 0.52 -3.45 -11.64
C ASP A 18 -0.51 -4.43 -11.09
N GLU A 19 -0.19 -5.72 -11.18
CA GLU A 19 -0.95 -6.78 -10.55
C GLU A 19 -0.50 -6.93 -9.09
N PHE A 20 -1.44 -7.23 -8.20
CA PHE A 20 -1.15 -7.38 -6.79
C PHE A 20 -2.00 -8.46 -6.12
N VAL A 21 -1.47 -9.00 -5.02
CA VAL A 21 -2.16 -9.90 -4.09
C VAL A 21 -2.07 -9.29 -2.70
N ILE A 22 -3.21 -9.23 -1.99
CA ILE A 22 -3.24 -8.85 -0.58
C ILE A 22 -2.97 -10.12 0.23
N GLU A 23 -1.75 -10.27 0.72
CA GLU A 23 -1.36 -11.39 1.59
C GLU A 23 -1.92 -11.23 3.00
N LYS A 24 -2.05 -9.98 3.48
CA LYS A 24 -2.56 -9.70 4.82
C LYS A 24 -3.18 -8.31 4.96
N GLU A 25 -4.32 -8.24 5.61
CA GLU A 25 -4.90 -6.97 6.09
C GLU A 25 -4.32 -6.62 7.47
N VAL A 26 -3.85 -5.38 7.61
CA VAL A 26 -3.26 -4.84 8.83
C VAL A 26 -4.09 -3.63 9.25
N VAL A 27 -4.98 -3.85 10.22
CA VAL A 27 -5.82 -2.78 10.80
C VAL A 27 -5.09 -2.17 11.99
N ILE A 28 -4.69 -0.91 11.87
CA ILE A 28 -4.04 -0.12 12.91
C ILE A 28 -4.96 0.98 13.43
N ASP A 29 -4.57 1.62 14.53
CA ASP A 29 -5.32 2.75 15.07
C ASP A 29 -5.29 3.95 14.12
N LYS A 30 -6.29 4.81 14.27
CA LYS A 30 -6.48 5.98 13.41
C LYS A 30 -5.27 6.91 13.43
N ASP A 31 -4.74 7.21 14.62
CA ASP A 31 -3.68 8.22 14.77
C ASP A 31 -2.37 7.69 14.17
N LEU A 32 -2.06 6.42 14.35
CA LEU A 32 -0.94 5.74 13.69
C LEU A 32 -1.11 5.69 12.17
N PHE A 33 -2.32 5.42 11.67
CA PHE A 33 -2.58 5.45 10.23
C PHE A 33 -2.39 6.85 9.63
N GLU A 34 -2.86 7.90 10.32
CA GLU A 34 -2.65 9.29 9.91
C GLU A 34 -1.16 9.71 9.95
N CYS A 35 -0.41 9.22 10.95
CA CYS A 35 1.05 9.37 11.00
C CYS A 35 1.72 8.66 9.82
N PHE A 36 1.34 7.41 9.55
CA PHE A 36 1.87 6.61 8.46
C PHE A 36 1.69 7.27 7.10
N ILE A 37 0.48 7.71 6.74
CA ILE A 37 0.25 8.36 5.44
C ILE A 37 0.93 9.73 5.31
N LYS A 38 1.29 10.37 6.44
CA LYS A 38 2.02 11.64 6.46
C LYS A 38 3.52 11.45 6.25
N ASP A 39 4.08 10.35 6.74
CA ASP A 39 5.50 10.02 6.61
C ASP A 39 5.70 8.51 6.34
N PRO A 40 5.37 8.03 5.13
CA PRO A 40 5.38 6.59 4.82
C PRO A 40 6.79 5.99 4.73
N LEU A 41 7.83 6.82 4.66
CA LEU A 41 9.23 6.40 4.59
C LEU A 41 9.89 6.28 5.97
N ASN A 42 9.18 6.58 7.06
CA ASN A 42 9.65 6.27 8.41
C ASN A 42 9.54 4.76 8.69
N ASP A 43 10.31 4.28 9.66
CA ASP A 43 10.23 2.89 10.10
C ASP A 43 8.97 2.66 10.95
N TYR A 44 8.23 1.59 10.66
CA TYR A 44 7.02 1.20 11.37
C TYR A 44 7.06 -0.27 11.79
N ASP A 45 6.73 -0.55 13.05
CA ASP A 45 6.72 -1.91 13.60
C ASP A 45 5.76 -2.83 12.83
N PHE A 46 4.57 -2.34 12.45
CA PHE A 46 3.61 -3.14 11.68
C PHE A 46 4.12 -3.51 10.27
N ILE A 47 5.09 -2.80 9.70
CA ILE A 47 5.73 -3.20 8.43
C ILE A 47 6.78 -4.26 8.73
N LYS A 48 7.63 -4.01 9.73
CA LYS A 48 8.69 -4.92 10.17
C LYS A 48 8.16 -6.30 10.59
N GLU A 49 7.02 -6.35 11.26
CA GLU A 49 6.37 -7.59 11.69
C GLU A 49 5.77 -8.41 10.54
N ASN A 50 5.62 -7.81 9.36
CA ASN A 50 4.95 -8.43 8.21
C ASN A 50 5.84 -8.53 6.95
N LEU A 51 7.17 -8.45 7.10
CA LEU A 51 8.12 -8.53 5.97
C LEU A 51 7.94 -9.79 5.12
N GLU A 52 7.60 -10.92 5.74
CA GLU A 52 7.40 -12.20 5.05
C GLU A 52 6.21 -12.21 4.08
N HIS A 53 5.28 -11.25 4.20
CA HIS A 53 4.11 -11.09 3.34
C HIS A 53 4.32 -10.11 2.18
N MET A 54 5.51 -9.50 2.08
CA MET A 54 5.81 -8.48 1.08
C MET A 54 6.96 -8.94 0.19
N PHE A 55 6.67 -9.13 -1.10
CA PHE A 55 7.66 -9.46 -2.12
C PHE A 55 7.07 -9.26 -3.53
N CYS A 56 7.93 -9.19 -4.54
CA CYS A 56 7.54 -9.24 -5.94
C CYS A 56 7.87 -10.64 -6.48
N ASP A 57 6.89 -11.32 -7.08
CA ASP A 57 7.09 -12.68 -7.59
C ASP A 57 7.75 -12.70 -8.98
N ASN A 58 7.99 -13.90 -9.51
CA ASN A 58 8.61 -14.08 -10.83
C ASN A 58 7.75 -13.61 -12.00
N LEU A 59 6.45 -13.34 -11.77
CA LEU A 59 5.50 -12.82 -12.74
C LEU A 59 5.30 -11.30 -12.59
N SER A 60 6.11 -10.65 -11.75
CA SER A 60 6.01 -9.21 -11.43
C SER A 60 4.71 -8.83 -10.72
N VAL A 61 4.09 -9.77 -10.01
CA VAL A 61 2.94 -9.52 -9.14
C VAL A 61 3.46 -9.07 -7.78
N PHE A 62 2.92 -7.96 -7.29
CA PHE A 62 3.24 -7.43 -5.97
C PHE A 62 2.42 -8.15 -4.89
N HIS A 63 3.08 -8.94 -4.05
CA HIS A 63 2.51 -9.44 -2.81
C HIS A 63 2.66 -8.36 -1.75
N CYS A 64 1.52 -7.91 -1.21
CA CYS A 64 1.44 -6.72 -0.38
C CYS A 64 0.70 -7.00 0.92
N ILE A 65 0.98 -6.19 1.94
CA ILE A 65 0.03 -5.98 3.03
C ILE A 65 -0.93 -4.83 2.68
N PHE A 66 -2.16 -4.90 3.14
CA PHE A 66 -3.13 -3.82 3.06
C PHE A 66 -3.25 -3.15 4.43
N VAL A 67 -2.65 -1.97 4.56
CA VAL A 67 -2.64 -1.21 5.82
C VAL A 67 -3.84 -0.26 5.84
N THR A 68 -4.65 -0.33 6.89
CA THR A 68 -5.85 0.51 7.03
C THR A 68 -6.19 0.76 8.50
N SER A 69 -7.27 1.52 8.74
CA SER A 69 -7.87 1.71 10.06
C SER A 69 -9.39 1.69 9.96
N ASP A 70 -10.08 1.42 11.07
CA ASP A 70 -11.55 1.37 11.11
C ASP A 70 -12.24 2.71 10.81
N SER A 71 -11.52 3.82 10.99
CA SER A 71 -12.03 5.16 10.74
C SER A 71 -11.94 5.60 9.27
N HIS A 72 -11.32 4.80 8.40
CA HIS A 72 -11.09 5.12 6.99
C HIS A 72 -11.78 4.12 6.06
N ASP A 73 -12.28 4.62 4.93
CA ASP A 73 -12.91 3.83 3.86
C ASP A 73 -11.91 3.37 2.79
N PHE A 74 -10.62 3.55 3.05
CA PHE A 74 -9.51 3.14 2.19
C PHE A 74 -8.34 2.61 3.01
N GLY A 75 -7.37 2.03 2.33
CA GLY A 75 -6.07 1.71 2.88
C GLY A 75 -4.98 1.90 1.84
N ILE A 76 -3.76 1.57 2.24
CA ILE A 76 -2.57 1.64 1.41
C ILE A 76 -2.04 0.21 1.27
N LEU A 77 -1.92 -0.26 0.04
CA LEU A 77 -1.11 -1.44 -0.28
C LEU A 77 0.35 -1.09 -0.04
N VAL A 78 1.07 -1.94 0.67
CA VAL A 78 2.48 -1.77 0.97
C VAL A 78 3.26 -3.01 0.54
N GLU A 79 4.29 -2.77 -0.26
CA GLU A 79 5.40 -3.69 -0.49
C GLU A 79 6.67 -2.95 -0.05
N SER A 80 7.50 -3.60 0.76
CA SER A 80 8.60 -2.94 1.47
C SER A 80 9.98 -3.20 0.90
N GLU A 81 10.12 -4.18 0.00
CA GLU A 81 11.38 -4.73 -0.49
C GLU A 81 12.32 -5.16 0.67
N GLY A 82 11.74 -5.62 1.78
CA GLY A 82 12.46 -6.03 2.98
C GLY A 82 12.84 -4.90 3.94
N TYR A 83 12.42 -3.66 3.70
CA TYR A 83 12.63 -2.53 4.60
C TYR A 83 11.51 -2.39 5.65
N HIS A 84 11.73 -1.59 6.70
CA HIS A 84 10.72 -1.35 7.73
C HIS A 84 9.78 -0.18 7.40
N TYR A 85 9.84 0.35 6.19
CA TYR A 85 9.03 1.47 5.70
C TYR A 85 8.31 1.08 4.40
N ALA A 86 7.32 1.88 3.99
CA ALA A 86 6.50 1.59 2.82
C ALA A 86 7.17 2.07 1.53
N ARG A 87 8.06 1.25 0.99
CA ARG A 87 8.87 1.58 -0.20
C ARG A 87 8.02 1.69 -1.46
N TYR A 88 7.09 0.77 -1.67
CA TYR A 88 6.07 0.82 -2.70
C TYR A 88 4.71 0.97 -2.05
N THR A 89 3.91 1.88 -2.59
CA THR A 89 2.56 2.15 -2.07
C THR A 89 1.54 2.32 -3.16
N ALA A 90 0.33 1.84 -2.92
CA ALA A 90 -0.83 2.14 -3.76
C ALA A 90 -2.07 2.41 -2.90
N TYR A 91 -2.84 3.44 -3.28
CA TYR A 91 -4.14 3.72 -2.66
C TYR A 91 -5.16 2.68 -3.13
N LEU A 92 -5.88 2.06 -2.19
CA LEU A 92 -6.96 1.13 -2.51
C LEU A 92 -8.20 1.44 -1.64
N PRO A 93 -9.36 1.78 -2.23
CA PRO A 93 -10.58 1.98 -1.47
C PRO A 93 -11.13 0.63 -0.99
N LYS A 94 -11.61 0.54 0.26
CA LYS A 94 -12.14 -0.71 0.85
C LYS A 94 -13.30 -1.31 0.06
N VAL A 95 -14.06 -0.47 -0.64
CA VAL A 95 -15.16 -0.94 -1.52
C VAL A 95 -14.67 -1.79 -2.69
N ALA A 96 -13.39 -1.71 -3.06
CA ALA A 96 -12.80 -2.52 -4.13
C ALA A 96 -12.34 -3.92 -3.68
N ILE A 97 -12.34 -4.20 -2.36
CA ILE A 97 -11.94 -5.50 -1.78
C ILE A 97 -13.15 -6.47 -1.67
N LYS A 98 -14.33 -6.07 -2.14
CA LYS A 98 -15.57 -6.85 -2.07
C LYS A 98 -15.66 -7.97 -3.11
#